data_AF-A0A6G7YEH5-F1
#
_entry.id   AF-A0A6G7YEH5-F1
#
_cell.length_a   1.000
_cell.length_b   1.000
_cell.length_c   1.000
_cell.angle_alpha   90.00
_cell.angle_beta   90.00
_cell.angle_gamma   90.00
#
_symmetry.space_group_name_H-M   'P 1'
#
loop_
_entity.id
_entity.type
_entity.pdbx_description
1 polymer ?
#
loop_
_entity_poly.entity_id
_entity_poly.type
_entity_poly.pdbx_seq_one_letter_code
_entity_poly.pdbx_strand_id
1 'polypeptide(L)'
;MTTSGEDMNQQDARIEALQGVVDRVTSWQESATEGTIHDELDRGLAEAGVTLTPEQRDDVAQRISDGQDVDVRALASDSEAGGPA
;
A
#
# COMPACT_ATOMS: atom_id res chain seq x y z
N MET A 1 10.89 5.05 28.14
CA MET A 1 11.51 4.62 26.86
C MET A 1 11.07 3.20 26.61
N THR A 2 9.88 3.04 26.03
CA THR A 2 9.34 1.74 25.60
C THR A 2 8.62 2.06 24.30
N THR A 3 9.38 2.20 23.21
CA THR A 3 8.81 2.52 21.89
C THR A 3 9.35 1.62 20.79
N SER A 4 10.35 0.77 21.05
CA SER A 4 10.95 -0.07 20.00
C SER A 4 10.21 -1.38 19.72
N GLY A 5 9.30 -1.83 20.60
CA GLY A 5 8.55 -3.08 20.42
C GLY A 5 7.18 -2.90 19.77
N GLU A 6 6.45 -1.84 20.14
CA GLU A 6 5.14 -1.51 19.56
C GLU A 6 5.24 -0.94 18.14
N ASP A 7 6.34 -0.26 17.81
CA ASP A 7 6.55 0.30 16.47
C ASP A 7 6.81 -0.81 15.43
N MET A 8 7.67 -1.78 15.74
CA MET A 8 7.88 -2.97 14.90
C MET A 8 6.59 -3.75 14.65
N ASN A 9 5.73 -3.89 15.66
CA ASN A 9 4.47 -4.62 15.51
C ASN A 9 3.45 -3.86 14.64
N GLN A 10 3.41 -2.52 14.76
CA GLN A 10 2.59 -1.67 13.89
C GLN A 10 3.11 -1.66 12.44
N GLN A 11 4.43 -1.69 12.25
CA GLN A 11 5.04 -1.81 10.92
C GLN A 11 4.71 -3.15 10.26
N ASP A 12 4.83 -4.27 10.98
CA ASP A 12 4.44 -5.60 10.47
C ASP A 12 2.95 -5.62 10.07
N ALA A 13 2.07 -5.12 10.94
CA ALA A 13 0.63 -5.04 10.65
C ALA A 13 0.32 -4.17 9.41
N ARG A 14 1.05 -3.06 9.22
CA ARG A 14 0.94 -2.22 8.02
C ARG A 14 1.43 -2.96 6.77
N ILE A 15 2.54 -3.68 6.87
CA ILE A 15 3.10 -4.47 5.75
C ILE A 15 2.10 -5.55 5.32
N GLU A 16 1.54 -6.30 6.27
CA GLU A 16 0.52 -7.31 6.00
C GLU A 16 -0.74 -6.70 5.35
N ALA A 17 -1.18 -5.55 5.86
CA ALA A 17 -2.31 -4.81 5.29
C ALA A 17 -2.05 -4.36 3.84
N LEU A 18 -0.89 -3.76 3.57
CA LEU A 18 -0.50 -3.34 2.22
C LEU A 18 -0.37 -4.53 1.27
N GLN A 19 0.21 -5.64 1.73
CA GLN A 19 0.30 -6.88 0.97
C GLN A 19 -1.08 -7.39 0.54
N GLY A 20 -2.04 -7.43 1.46
CA GLY A 20 -3.41 -7.86 1.15
C GLY A 20 -4.10 -6.96 0.13
N VAL A 21 -3.86 -5.65 0.19
CA VAL A 21 -4.40 -4.69 -0.79
C VAL A 21 -3.76 -4.90 -2.16
N VAL A 22 -2.44 -4.96 -2.24
CA VAL A 22 -1.72 -5.13 -3.51
C VAL A 22 -2.08 -6.46 -4.17
N ASP A 23 -2.12 -7.56 -3.41
CA ASP A 23 -2.51 -8.88 -3.92
C ASP A 23 -3.93 -8.86 -4.51
N ARG A 24 -4.88 -8.26 -3.76
CA ARG A 24 -6.25 -8.08 -4.23
C ARG A 24 -6.30 -7.30 -5.53
N VAL A 25 -5.64 -6.14 -5.62
CA VAL A 25 -5.70 -5.27 -6.81
C VAL A 25 -5.02 -5.93 -8.00
N THR A 26 -3.91 -6.63 -7.77
CA THR A 26 -3.17 -7.39 -8.79
C THR A 26 -4.03 -8.52 -9.36
N SER A 27 -4.89 -9.15 -8.56
CA SER A 27 -5.83 -10.16 -9.05
C SER A 27 -6.82 -9.62 -10.10
N TRP A 28 -7.07 -8.31 -10.16
CA TRP A 28 -7.94 -7.69 -11.16
C TRP A 28 -7.18 -7.19 -12.39
N GLN A 29 -5.85 -7.08 -12.30
CA GLN A 29 -4.96 -6.45 -13.28
C GLN A 29 -5.15 -7.00 -14.70
N GLU A 30 -5.30 -8.32 -14.86
CA GLU A 30 -5.50 -8.93 -16.18
C GLU A 30 -6.77 -8.44 -16.91
N SER A 31 -7.72 -7.87 -16.17
CA SER A 31 -9.04 -7.45 -16.65
C SER A 31 -9.37 -5.98 -16.42
N ALA A 32 -8.52 -5.26 -15.68
CA ALA A 32 -8.78 -3.91 -15.19
C ALA A 32 -8.06 -2.85 -16.03
N THR A 33 -8.69 -1.69 -16.20
CA THR A 33 -8.01 -0.50 -16.72
C THR A 33 -7.24 0.19 -15.60
N GLU A 34 -6.24 1.02 -15.94
CA GLU A 34 -5.44 1.78 -14.96
C GLU A 34 -6.30 2.60 -13.99
N GLY A 35 -7.38 3.25 -14.48
CA GLY A 35 -8.32 3.97 -13.62
C GLY A 35 -9.07 3.07 -12.62
N THR A 36 -9.30 1.79 -12.98
CA THR A 36 -9.89 0.80 -12.07
C THR A 36 -8.89 0.34 -11.02
N ILE A 37 -7.62 0.15 -11.39
CA ILE A 37 -6.54 -0.17 -10.46
C ILE A 37 -6.41 0.92 -9.39
N HIS A 38 -6.47 2.19 -9.79
CA HIS A 38 -6.38 3.31 -8.87
C HIS A 38 -7.56 3.39 -7.88
N ASP A 39 -8.80 3.18 -8.34
CA ASP A 39 -10.00 3.19 -7.48
C ASP A 39 -9.98 2.02 -6.49
N GLU A 40 -9.60 0.83 -6.95
CA GLU A 40 -9.50 -0.37 -6.12
C GLU A 40 -8.36 -0.29 -5.11
N LEU A 41 -7.23 0.32 -5.48
CA LEU A 41 -6.13 0.61 -4.57
C LEU A 41 -6.57 1.56 -3.45
N ASP A 42 -7.21 2.67 -3.80
CA ASP A 42 -7.70 3.65 -2.81
C ASP A 42 -8.71 3.02 -1.85
N ARG A 43 -9.65 2.24 -2.39
CA ARG A 43 -10.63 1.49 -1.60
C ARG A 43 -9.95 0.49 -0.66
N GLY A 44 -9.01 -0.31 -1.15
CA GLY A 44 -8.31 -1.29 -0.35
C GLY A 44 -7.50 -0.66 0.79
N LEU A 45 -6.82 0.46 0.50
CA LEU A 45 -6.09 1.24 1.49
C LEU A 45 -7.03 1.79 2.58
N ALA A 46 -8.18 2.35 2.18
CA ALA A 46 -9.18 2.85 3.12
C ALA A 46 -9.79 1.74 3.98
N GLU A 47 -10.12 0.58 3.41
CA GLU A 47 -10.61 -0.59 4.13
C GLU A 47 -9.59 -1.12 5.15
N ALA A 48 -8.30 -1.03 4.81
CA ALA A 48 -7.19 -1.46 5.66
C ALA A 48 -6.76 -0.42 6.69
N GLY A 49 -7.29 0.81 6.63
CA GLY A 49 -6.85 1.92 7.48
C GLY A 49 -5.42 2.37 7.21
N VAL A 50 -4.89 2.10 6.02
CA VAL A 50 -3.54 2.48 5.62
C VAL A 50 -3.62 3.68 4.68
N THR A 51 -2.81 4.69 4.94
CA THR A 51 -2.68 5.87 4.08
C THR A 51 -1.32 5.84 3.38
N LEU A 52 -1.34 6.13 2.08
CA LEU A 52 -0.18 6.39 1.25
C LEU A 52 -0.25 7.81 0.69
N THR A 53 0.91 8.42 0.43
CA THR A 53 0.94 9.70 -0.28
C THR A 53 0.37 9.53 -1.69
N PRO A 54 -0.08 10.62 -2.36
CA PRO A 54 -0.51 10.54 -3.74
C PRO A 54 0.57 9.93 -4.66
N GLU A 55 1.83 10.35 -4.49
CA GLU A 55 2.96 9.85 -5.27
C GLU A 55 3.20 8.35 -5.08
N GLN A 56 3.08 7.85 -3.84
CA GLN A 56 3.18 6.42 -3.55
C GLN A 56 2.00 5.64 -4.15
N ARG A 57 0.79 6.21 -4.16
CA ARG A 57 -0.37 5.57 -4.79
C ARG A 57 -0.22 5.47 -6.30
N ASP A 58 0.23 6.55 -6.95
CA ASP A 58 0.52 6.55 -8.39
C ASP A 58 1.61 5.53 -8.75
N ASP A 59 2.71 5.47 -7.99
CA ASP A 59 3.78 4.47 -8.21
C ASP A 59 3.26 3.03 -8.08
N VAL A 60 2.49 2.74 -7.03
CA VAL A 60 1.90 1.41 -6.81
C VAL A 60 0.93 1.06 -7.93
N ALA A 61 0.05 1.97 -8.31
CA ALA A 61 -0.91 1.74 -9.39
C ALA A 61 -0.22 1.48 -10.73
N GLN A 62 0.83 2.26 -11.05
CA GLN A 62 1.64 2.05 -12.26
C GLN A 62 2.34 0.70 -12.25
N ARG A 63 3.01 0.33 -11.15
CA ARG A 63 3.70 -0.96 -11.04
C ARG A 63 2.75 -2.13 -11.19
N ILE A 64 1.58 -2.07 -10.56
CA ILE A 64 0.54 -3.09 -10.75
C ILE A 64 0.11 -3.13 -12.22
N SER A 65 -0.17 -1.98 -12.84
CA SER A 65 -0.55 -1.87 -14.25
C SER A 65 0.46 -2.56 -15.18
N ASP A 66 1.76 -2.30 -14.98
CA ASP A 66 2.88 -2.90 -15.72
C ASP A 66 3.17 -4.37 -15.34
N GLY A 67 2.45 -4.95 -14.37
CA GLY A 67 2.70 -6.31 -13.88
C GLY A 67 4.03 -6.47 -13.14
N GLN A 68 4.54 -5.36 -12.59
CA GLN A 68 5.75 -5.34 -11.78
C GLN A 68 5.41 -5.62 -10.31
N ASP A 69 6.34 -6.29 -9.62
CA ASP A 69 6.25 -6.50 -8.19
C ASP A 69 6.27 -5.15 -7.43
N VAL A 70 5.56 -5.07 -6.31
CA VAL A 70 5.48 -3.87 -5.45
C VAL A 70 6.20 -4.16 -4.13
N ASP A 71 7.24 -3.38 -3.85
CA ASP A 71 8.00 -3.45 -2.60
C ASP A 71 7.22 -2.81 -1.42
N VAL A 72 6.19 -3.51 -0.94
CA VAL A 72 5.37 -3.14 0.23
C VAL A 72 6.17 -2.82 1.49
N ARG A 73 7.31 -3.50 1.69
CA ARG A 73 8.20 -3.25 2.82
C ARG A 73 8.89 -1.90 2.71
N ALA A 74 9.30 -1.51 1.51
CA ALA A 74 9.88 -0.19 1.27
C ALA A 74 8.81 0.90 1.46
N LEU A 75 7.61 0.69 0.94
CA LEU A 75 6.47 1.61 1.10
C LEU A 75 6.08 1.84 2.57
N ALA A 76 6.06 0.76 3.36
CA ALA A 76 5.78 0.85 4.79
C ALA A 76 6.88 1.61 5.57
N SER A 77 8.14 1.50 5.13
CA SER A 77 9.29 2.15 5.76
C SER A 77 9.44 3.63 5.36
N ASP A 78 9.03 3.99 4.15
CA ASP A 78 9.13 5.36 3.61
C ASP A 78 8.01 6.28 4.14
N SER A 79 6.97 5.71 4.75
CA SER A 79 5.82 6.42 5.31
C SER A 79 6.13 7.26 6.57
N GLU A 80 7.34 7.18 7.13
CA GLU A 80 7.80 8.00 8.27
C GLU A 80 7.74 9.52 7.98
N ALA A 81 7.61 9.92 6.71
CA ALA A 81 7.43 11.32 6.29
C ALA A 81 5.95 11.80 6.25
N GLY A 82 4.97 10.88 6.34
CA GLY A 82 3.54 11.18 6.31
C GLY A 82 2.93 11.16 7.72
N GLY A 83 3.23 12.18 8.53
CA GLY A 83 2.64 12.35 9.86
C GLY A 83 1.10 12.45 9.86
N PRO A 84 0.44 12.24 11.01
CA PRO A 84 -1.02 12.11 11.11
C PRO A 84 -1.76 13.37 10.61
N ALA A 85 -2.89 13.13 9.93
CA ALA A 85 -3.82 14.15 9.44
C ALA A 85 -4.53 14.90 10.58
#